data_AF-A0A4Q9L0T6-F1
#
_entry.id   AF-A0A4Q9L0T6-F1
#
_cell.length_a   1.000
_cell.length_b   1.000
_cell.length_c   1.000
_cell.angle_alpha   90.00
_cell.angle_beta   90.00
_cell.angle_gamma   90.00
#
_symmetry.space_group_name_H-M   'P 1'
#
loop_
_entity.id
_entity.type
_entity.pdbx_description
1 polymer ?
#
loop_
_entity_poly.entity_id
_entity_poly.type
_entity_poly.pdbx_seq_one_letter_code
_entity_poly.pdbx_strand_id
1 'polypeptide(L)'
;MILERDLSPILGKRDSKSMLMNIVCQLRKCCNHPYLFDGAEPGPPFTTDEHLVENCGKMVILDKLLKNLKTKESRILIFSQMSRMLDILEDYCIFREFDYCRIDGSTSTDDRTAAIDEFNSDGSKKFVFLLTTRAGGLGINLATADIVIIYDSDWNPQMDLQAQDRAHRIGQKKQVFVYRFITEKTIEERIIQRSLQKLKLDEVLVQQSSKTTATINQKELLEIIASGVENIYENDQDTKTGEVIQFNDKNIEDIIKEGEEKTKELSSKLEGINFLESKMANTDLYEWEGEDYSVKNKLENYIGSKIPRKGARTVSLLKKVKPRIYNLPEYQFFPKKIYDLQEKEIKSYDQDEPGLTDEELTLKEQLYSEGFPDWTKKDYYNFIKAMEISGKDNLEGITQHFFFKDPETVKRYYKVFWERIKELSDYEKILQQLNKAEEKSNRNKQIKNILDFKFSKGIHHIKLQYAANTRSKFYTENIDKFLLYSYYRNFNDSNVFEKILWEIRRTDMFNMDYYIKTRIAGDLMRRINVLTTNLLKYESLDDIKSEYREK
;
A
#
# COMPACT_ATOMS: atom_id res chain seq x y z
N MET A 1 -10.91 22.12 -18.33
CA MET A 1 -9.44 22.24 -18.18
C MET A 1 -8.75 21.01 -17.60
N ILE A 2 -9.04 20.53 -16.38
CA ILE A 2 -8.31 19.38 -15.77
C ILE A 2 -8.46 18.09 -16.59
N LEU A 3 -9.69 17.77 -17.00
CA LEU A 3 -10.00 16.59 -17.81
C LEU A 3 -9.48 16.70 -19.26
N GLU A 4 -9.25 17.92 -19.75
CA GLU A 4 -8.83 18.18 -21.13
C GLU A 4 -7.30 18.08 -21.29
N ARG A 5 -6.53 18.30 -20.22
CA ARG A 5 -5.07 18.39 -20.28
C ARG A 5 -4.37 17.01 -20.33
N ASP A 6 -4.98 15.97 -19.76
CA ASP A 6 -4.40 14.62 -19.65
C ASP A 6 -5.43 13.53 -20.00
N LEU A 7 -5.79 13.44 -21.29
CA LEU A 7 -6.81 12.51 -21.84
C LEU A 7 -6.27 11.09 -22.14
N SER A 8 -4.94 10.91 -22.17
CA SER A 8 -4.30 9.64 -22.49
C SER A 8 -4.65 8.43 -21.60
N PRO A 9 -4.96 8.58 -20.29
CA PRO A 9 -5.34 7.46 -19.41
C PRO A 9 -6.77 6.97 -19.67
N ILE A 10 -7.66 7.90 -19.98
CA ILE A 10 -9.09 7.65 -20.23
C ILE A 10 -9.25 6.84 -21.53
N LEU A 11 -8.37 7.06 -22.50
CA LEU A 11 -8.29 6.34 -23.78
C LEU A 11 -7.55 4.99 -23.69
N GLY A 12 -7.11 4.55 -22.51
CA GLY A 12 -6.61 3.19 -22.26
C GLY A 12 -5.27 2.79 -22.88
N LYS A 13 -4.39 3.74 -23.25
CA LYS A 13 -3.14 3.43 -23.99
C LYS A 13 -1.89 3.13 -23.14
N ARG A 14 -1.91 3.31 -21.79
CA ARG A 14 -0.77 3.03 -20.86
C ARG A 14 -1.26 2.65 -19.44
N ASP A 15 -0.35 2.17 -18.59
CA ASP A 15 -0.57 1.83 -17.16
C ASP A 15 -1.37 2.93 -16.44
N SER A 16 -2.62 2.60 -16.14
CA SER A 16 -3.71 3.58 -16.08
C SER A 16 -4.06 3.97 -14.65
N LYS A 17 -3.80 3.11 -13.67
CA LYS A 17 -4.23 3.31 -12.28
C LYS A 17 -3.60 4.55 -11.62
N SER A 18 -2.28 4.75 -11.74
CA SER A 18 -1.60 5.88 -11.11
C SER A 18 -2.01 7.22 -11.71
N MET A 19 -2.21 7.27 -13.03
CA MET A 19 -2.58 8.50 -13.73
C MET A 19 -4.06 8.85 -13.50
N LEU A 20 -4.95 7.86 -13.47
CA LEU A 20 -6.34 8.06 -13.02
C LEU A 20 -6.39 8.52 -11.56
N MET A 21 -5.54 7.97 -10.69
CA MET A 21 -5.49 8.38 -9.28
C MET A 21 -5.06 9.85 -9.15
N ASN A 22 -4.14 10.29 -10.01
CA ASN A 22 -3.75 11.69 -10.09
C ASN A 22 -4.92 12.57 -10.54
N ILE A 23 -5.68 12.17 -11.57
CA ILE A 23 -6.86 12.93 -12.03
C ILE A 23 -7.88 13.07 -10.89
N VAL A 24 -8.21 11.97 -10.20
CA VAL A 24 -9.13 12.02 -9.05
C VAL A 24 -8.60 12.91 -7.94
N CYS A 25 -7.30 12.88 -7.65
CA CYS A 25 -6.69 13.77 -6.68
C CYS A 25 -6.84 15.25 -7.07
N GLN A 26 -6.67 15.60 -8.35
CA GLN A 26 -6.86 16.98 -8.82
C GLN A 26 -8.34 17.39 -8.78
N LEU A 27 -9.27 16.51 -9.17
CA LEU A 27 -10.70 16.77 -9.06
C LEU A 27 -11.12 17.02 -7.59
N ARG A 28 -10.55 16.27 -6.64
CA ARG A 28 -10.77 16.50 -5.20
C ARG A 28 -10.25 17.87 -4.75
N LYS A 29 -9.07 18.29 -5.21
CA LYS A 29 -8.54 19.64 -4.92
C LYS A 29 -9.52 20.72 -5.39
N CYS A 30 -10.08 20.56 -6.58
CA CYS A 30 -11.06 21.49 -7.13
C CYS A 30 -12.34 21.57 -6.29
N CYS A 31 -12.80 20.46 -5.72
CA CYS A 31 -13.97 20.45 -4.83
C CYS A 31 -13.69 21.11 -3.48
N ASN A 32 -12.43 21.10 -3.02
CA ASN A 32 -12.03 21.67 -1.73
C ASN A 32 -11.83 23.18 -1.78
N HIS A 33 -10.95 23.67 -2.67
CA HIS A 33 -10.73 25.10 -2.89
C HIS A 33 -9.97 25.36 -4.21
N PRO A 34 -10.36 26.36 -5.03
CA PRO A 34 -9.62 26.71 -6.25
C PRO A 34 -8.15 27.09 -6.00
N TYR A 35 -7.85 27.75 -4.88
CA TYR A 35 -6.48 28.19 -4.52
C TYR A 35 -5.50 27.04 -4.19
N LEU A 36 -5.98 25.79 -4.18
CA LEU A 36 -5.09 24.63 -4.17
C LEU A 36 -4.34 24.44 -5.51
N PHE A 37 -4.74 25.18 -6.56
CA PHE A 37 -4.04 25.26 -7.84
C PHE A 37 -3.22 26.55 -7.91
N ASP A 38 -1.94 26.40 -8.24
CA ASP A 38 -1.04 27.54 -8.34
C ASP A 38 -1.50 28.48 -9.50
N GLY A 39 -1.64 29.77 -9.21
CA GLY A 39 -2.11 30.78 -10.17
C GLY A 39 -3.62 30.93 -10.30
N ALA A 40 -4.41 30.22 -9.47
CA ALA A 40 -5.86 30.45 -9.37
C ALA A 40 -6.22 31.66 -8.51
N GLU A 41 -5.31 32.07 -7.62
CA GLU A 41 -5.46 33.28 -6.80
C GLU A 41 -5.39 34.54 -7.67
N PRO A 42 -6.22 35.57 -7.39
CA PRO A 42 -6.07 36.86 -8.02
C PRO A 42 -4.64 37.35 -7.78
N GLY A 43 -3.93 37.64 -8.88
CA GLY A 43 -2.50 37.92 -8.90
C GLY A 43 -2.06 39.10 -8.00
N PRO A 44 -0.75 39.37 -7.93
CA PRO A 44 -0.20 40.21 -6.88
C PRO A 44 -0.77 41.64 -6.91
N PRO A 45 -1.12 42.21 -5.73
CA PRO A 45 -0.86 41.70 -4.39
C PRO A 45 -1.84 40.61 -3.94
N PHE A 46 -1.32 39.52 -3.38
CA PHE A 46 -2.13 38.49 -2.72
C PHE A 46 -2.66 39.06 -1.41
N THR A 47 -3.93 39.43 -1.38
CA THR A 47 -4.62 39.94 -0.20
C THR A 47 -5.61 38.90 0.31
N THR A 48 -5.71 38.73 1.62
CA THR A 48 -6.73 37.90 2.26
C THR A 48 -8.02 38.69 2.39
N ASP A 49 -8.84 38.68 1.33
CA ASP A 49 -10.15 39.35 1.28
C ASP A 49 -11.31 38.34 1.17
N GLU A 50 -12.54 38.83 1.04
CA GLU A 50 -13.76 38.04 0.90
C GLU A 50 -13.74 37.04 -0.27
N HIS A 51 -12.87 37.24 -1.27
CA HIS A 51 -12.67 36.31 -2.39
C HIS A 51 -12.24 34.90 -1.91
N LEU A 52 -11.62 34.79 -0.73
CA LEU A 52 -11.27 33.51 -0.10
C LEU A 52 -12.52 32.69 0.26
N VAL A 53 -13.61 33.36 0.60
CA VAL A 53 -14.87 32.73 0.98
C VAL A 53 -15.77 32.56 -0.24
N GLU A 54 -15.93 33.61 -1.04
CA GLU A 54 -16.87 33.65 -2.16
C GLU A 54 -16.52 32.68 -3.30
N ASN A 55 -15.23 32.41 -3.51
CA ASN A 55 -14.77 31.53 -4.60
C ASN A 55 -15.02 30.03 -4.34
N CYS A 56 -15.41 29.64 -3.12
CA CYS A 56 -15.64 28.24 -2.77
C CYS A 56 -16.95 28.05 -2.02
N GLY A 57 -17.86 27.25 -2.59
CA GLY A 57 -19.16 26.96 -1.95
C GLY A 57 -19.04 26.32 -0.56
N LYS A 58 -18.04 25.45 -0.34
CA LYS A 58 -17.77 24.87 0.99
C LYS A 58 -17.35 25.95 2.00
N MET A 59 -16.56 26.94 1.58
CA MET A 59 -16.14 28.06 2.44
C MET A 59 -17.30 28.99 2.78
N VAL A 60 -18.20 29.28 1.84
CA VAL A 60 -19.43 30.05 2.12
C VAL A 60 -20.27 29.38 3.20
N ILE A 61 -20.47 28.07 3.10
CA ILE A 61 -21.23 27.29 4.10
C ILE A 61 -20.47 27.26 5.43
N LEU A 62 -19.16 27.05 5.40
CA LEU A 62 -18.31 27.04 6.58
C LEU A 62 -18.38 28.38 7.33
N ASP A 63 -18.28 29.50 6.62
CA ASP A 63 -18.30 30.84 7.21
C ASP A 63 -19.62 31.15 7.92
N LYS A 64 -20.74 30.83 7.27
CA LYS A 64 -22.07 30.92 7.87
C LYS A 64 -22.20 30.04 9.12
N LEU A 65 -21.76 28.79 9.02
CA LEU A 65 -21.86 27.81 10.10
C LEU A 65 -20.98 28.21 11.30
N LEU A 66 -19.72 28.59 11.09
CA LEU A 66 -18.81 29.01 12.15
C LEU A 66 -19.31 30.26 12.87
N LYS A 67 -19.86 31.26 12.15
CA LYS A 67 -20.46 32.46 12.76
C LYS A 67 -21.61 32.10 13.68
N ASN A 68 -22.52 31.23 13.27
CA ASN A 68 -23.64 30.76 14.09
C ASN A 68 -23.13 29.99 15.33
N LEU A 69 -22.18 29.08 15.14
CA LEU A 69 -21.66 28.25 16.23
C LEU A 69 -20.84 29.04 17.26
N LYS A 70 -20.19 30.14 16.85
CA LYS A 70 -19.52 31.07 17.78
C LYS A 70 -20.53 31.73 18.71
N THR A 71 -21.72 32.10 18.23
CA THR A 71 -22.79 32.65 19.08
C THR A 71 -23.34 31.64 20.09
N LYS A 72 -23.20 30.33 19.80
CA LYS A 72 -23.64 29.23 20.67
C LYS A 72 -22.54 28.73 21.63
N GLU A 73 -21.37 29.36 21.63
CA GLU A 73 -20.20 28.97 22.44
C GLU A 73 -19.84 27.47 22.29
N SER A 74 -19.91 26.97 21.06
CA SER A 74 -19.44 25.63 20.70
C SER A 74 -17.95 25.65 20.34
N ARG A 75 -17.29 24.50 20.44
CA ARG A 75 -15.88 24.28 20.08
C ARG A 75 -15.80 23.29 18.93
N ILE A 76 -14.96 23.59 17.94
CA ILE A 76 -15.07 23.00 16.61
C ILE A 76 -13.76 22.32 16.22
N LEU A 77 -13.85 21.07 15.77
CA LEU A 77 -12.76 20.36 15.11
C LEU A 77 -13.01 20.35 13.61
N ILE A 78 -12.04 20.78 12.81
CA ILE A 78 -12.10 20.70 11.35
C ILE A 78 -11.04 19.70 10.88
N PHE A 79 -11.50 18.63 10.25
CA PHE A 79 -10.65 17.62 9.65
C PHE A 79 -10.57 17.82 8.13
N SER A 80 -9.34 17.81 7.60
CA SER A 80 -9.08 17.74 6.17
C SER A 80 -7.98 16.72 5.84
N GLN A 81 -8.01 16.12 4.64
CA GLN A 81 -6.89 15.31 4.17
C GLN A 81 -5.68 16.13 3.76
N MET A 82 -5.91 17.30 3.15
CA MET A 82 -4.84 18.06 2.49
C MET A 82 -4.27 19.10 3.45
N SER A 83 -2.96 19.02 3.74
CA SER A 83 -2.30 20.02 4.59
C SER A 83 -2.39 21.43 3.98
N ARG A 84 -2.28 21.56 2.65
CA ARG A 84 -2.48 22.85 1.94
C ARG A 84 -3.88 23.44 2.14
N MET A 85 -4.89 22.61 2.39
CA MET A 85 -6.22 23.13 2.72
C MET A 85 -6.26 23.69 4.14
N LEU A 86 -5.48 23.12 5.08
CA LEU A 86 -5.33 23.71 6.40
C LEU A 86 -4.64 25.08 6.34
N ASP A 87 -3.64 25.26 5.48
CA ASP A 87 -2.99 26.56 5.27
C ASP A 87 -4.04 27.64 4.88
N ILE A 88 -4.93 27.31 3.92
CA ILE A 88 -6.03 28.20 3.50
C ILE A 88 -7.01 28.47 4.66
N LEU A 89 -7.32 27.47 5.48
CA LEU A 89 -8.20 27.61 6.64
C LEU A 89 -7.56 28.43 7.76
N GLU A 90 -6.23 28.42 7.90
CA GLU A 90 -5.51 29.29 8.84
C GLU A 90 -5.64 30.74 8.43
N ASP A 91 -5.39 31.06 7.16
CA ASP A 91 -5.55 32.41 6.62
C ASP A 91 -6.99 32.91 6.82
N TYR A 92 -7.97 32.03 6.60
CA TYR A 92 -9.38 32.33 6.86
C TYR A 92 -9.67 32.58 8.36
N CYS A 93 -9.13 31.76 9.27
CA CYS A 93 -9.30 31.95 10.71
C CYS A 93 -8.67 33.27 11.17
N ILE A 94 -7.51 33.65 10.63
CA ILE A 94 -6.87 34.95 10.91
C ILE A 94 -7.75 36.08 10.39
N PHE A 95 -8.24 35.98 9.15
CA PHE A 95 -9.12 36.98 8.53
C PHE A 95 -10.42 37.23 9.32
N ARG A 96 -11.01 36.18 9.91
CA ARG A 96 -12.23 36.27 10.72
C ARG A 96 -11.99 36.40 12.24
N GLU A 97 -10.73 36.55 12.66
CA GLU A 97 -10.33 36.65 14.07
C GLU A 97 -10.86 35.47 14.93
N PHE A 98 -10.70 34.25 14.41
CA PHE A 98 -10.95 33.01 15.15
C PHE A 98 -9.65 32.48 15.75
N ASP A 99 -9.60 32.41 17.08
CA ASP A 99 -8.51 31.75 17.78
C ASP A 99 -8.51 30.25 17.46
N TYR A 100 -7.39 29.76 16.92
CA TYR A 100 -7.27 28.38 16.47
C TYR A 100 -5.99 27.67 16.94
N CYS A 101 -6.02 26.34 16.87
CA CYS A 101 -4.87 25.44 16.99
C CYS A 101 -4.75 24.57 15.73
N ARG A 102 -3.54 24.16 15.35
CA ARG A 102 -3.30 23.29 14.20
C ARG A 102 -2.44 22.09 14.59
N ILE A 103 -2.84 20.90 14.15
CA ILE A 103 -2.01 19.69 14.16
C ILE A 103 -2.02 19.05 12.77
N ASP A 104 -0.83 18.89 12.21
CA ASP A 104 -0.62 18.12 10.99
C ASP A 104 0.45 17.04 11.16
N GLY A 105 0.82 16.39 10.06
CA GLY A 105 1.84 15.33 10.07
C GLY A 105 3.26 15.81 10.32
N SER A 106 3.51 17.13 10.30
CA SER A 106 4.82 17.76 10.50
C SER A 106 5.01 18.34 11.90
N THR A 107 3.93 18.54 12.67
CA THR A 107 3.98 19.02 14.05
C THR A 107 4.75 18.06 14.97
N SER A 108 5.66 18.60 15.78
CA SER A 108 6.44 17.84 16.76
C SER A 108 5.55 17.24 17.86
N THR A 109 6.02 16.21 18.56
CA THR A 109 5.26 15.57 19.64
C THR A 109 5.00 16.52 20.81
N ASP A 110 5.96 17.39 21.12
CA ASP A 110 5.86 18.34 22.23
C ASP A 110 4.85 19.44 21.91
N ASP A 111 4.95 20.04 20.71
CA ASP A 111 4.00 21.06 20.23
C ASP A 111 2.57 20.49 20.11
N ARG A 112 2.46 19.24 19.68
CA ARG A 112 1.18 18.53 19.61
C ARG A 112 0.52 18.43 20.99
N THR A 113 1.30 18.05 22.00
CA THR A 113 0.79 17.88 23.37
C THR A 113 0.39 19.24 23.94
N ALA A 114 1.22 20.27 23.74
CA ALA A 114 0.91 21.64 24.14
C ALA A 114 -0.39 22.16 23.51
N ALA A 115 -0.59 21.95 22.20
CA ALA A 115 -1.81 22.38 21.51
C ALA A 115 -3.07 21.64 21.98
N ILE A 116 -2.95 20.34 22.31
CA ILE A 116 -4.06 19.54 22.88
C ILE A 116 -4.43 20.04 24.27
N ASP A 117 -3.43 20.27 25.12
CA ASP A 117 -3.63 20.73 26.49
C ASP A 117 -4.22 22.15 26.51
N GLU A 118 -3.73 23.04 25.65
CA GLU A 118 -4.24 24.40 25.49
C GLU A 118 -5.72 24.39 25.07
N PHE A 119 -6.11 23.54 24.11
CA PHE A 119 -7.50 23.43 23.68
C PHE A 119 -8.41 22.80 24.73
N ASN A 120 -7.90 21.80 25.48
CA ASN A 120 -8.66 21.14 26.53
C ASN A 120 -8.74 21.93 27.84
N SER A 121 -7.91 22.95 28.01
CA SER A 121 -7.91 23.79 29.22
C SER A 121 -9.28 24.42 29.50
N ASP A 122 -9.63 24.51 30.78
CA ASP A 122 -10.88 25.13 31.20
C ASP A 122 -10.88 26.63 30.86
N GLY A 123 -11.86 27.07 30.07
CA GLY A 123 -11.93 28.45 29.59
C GLY A 123 -10.96 28.81 28.47
N SER A 124 -10.42 27.81 27.75
CA SER A 124 -9.59 28.06 26.56
C SER A 124 -10.29 29.01 25.57
N LYS A 125 -9.54 29.97 25.05
CA LYS A 125 -10.00 30.90 24.00
C LYS A 125 -10.05 30.24 22.63
N LYS A 126 -9.39 29.08 22.46
CA LYS A 126 -9.28 28.38 21.19
C LYS A 126 -10.65 27.85 20.76
N PHE A 127 -11.19 28.44 19.71
CA PHE A 127 -12.51 28.12 19.15
C PHE A 127 -12.42 27.00 18.11
N VAL A 128 -11.40 27.03 17.24
CA VAL A 128 -11.22 26.08 16.14
C VAL A 128 -9.97 25.24 16.35
N PHE A 129 -10.07 23.93 16.13
CA PHE A 129 -8.92 23.04 16.02
C PHE A 129 -8.84 22.47 14.60
N LEU A 130 -7.81 22.82 13.86
CA LEU A 130 -7.51 22.33 12.53
C LEU A 130 -6.65 21.06 12.61
N LEU A 131 -7.15 19.95 12.05
CA LEU A 131 -6.46 18.67 12.07
C LEU A 131 -6.41 18.04 10.69
N THR A 132 -5.28 17.40 10.38
CA THR A 132 -5.30 16.44 9.27
C THR A 132 -5.95 15.13 9.71
N THR A 133 -6.77 14.49 8.86
CA THR A 133 -7.46 13.24 9.21
C THR A 133 -6.47 12.13 9.62
N ARG A 134 -5.28 12.10 9.02
CA ARG A 134 -4.21 11.14 9.38
C ARG A 134 -3.53 11.46 10.71
N ALA A 135 -3.18 12.73 10.98
CA ALA A 135 -2.57 13.09 12.26
C ALA A 135 -3.58 12.98 13.42
N GLY A 136 -4.86 13.26 13.15
CA GLY A 136 -5.96 13.08 14.09
C GLY A 136 -6.27 11.61 14.42
N GLY A 137 -5.96 10.67 13.52
CA GLY A 137 -6.13 9.22 13.74
C GLY A 137 -5.16 8.60 14.76
N LEU A 138 -4.18 9.35 15.29
CA LEU A 138 -3.11 8.83 16.16
C LEU A 138 -3.48 8.72 17.65
N GLY A 139 -4.76 8.62 18.01
CA GLY A 139 -5.15 8.30 19.40
C GLY A 139 -5.34 9.49 20.35
N ILE A 140 -5.33 10.73 19.86
CA ILE A 140 -5.48 11.95 20.67
C ILE A 140 -6.88 12.10 21.31
N ASN A 141 -7.02 12.91 22.37
CA ASN A 141 -8.27 13.13 23.09
C ASN A 141 -8.68 14.62 23.04
N LEU A 142 -9.81 14.91 22.39
CA LEU A 142 -10.34 16.27 22.20
C LEU A 142 -11.80 16.32 22.66
N ALA A 143 -12.09 15.73 23.82
CA ALA A 143 -13.44 15.59 24.39
C ALA A 143 -14.11 16.93 24.78
N THR A 144 -13.41 18.04 24.64
CA THR A 144 -13.91 19.39 24.88
C THR A 144 -14.70 19.96 23.70
N ALA A 145 -14.46 19.46 22.49
CA ALA A 145 -15.16 19.88 21.26
C ALA A 145 -16.48 19.14 21.08
N ASP A 146 -17.55 19.88 20.82
CA ASP A 146 -18.89 19.39 20.58
C ASP A 146 -19.25 19.33 19.09
N ILE A 147 -18.42 19.89 18.21
CA ILE A 147 -18.69 19.91 16.77
C ILE A 147 -17.49 19.39 16.00
N VAL A 148 -17.77 18.47 15.08
CA VAL A 148 -16.79 17.91 14.16
C VAL A 148 -17.21 18.22 12.73
N ILE A 149 -16.35 18.89 11.99
CA ILE A 149 -16.53 19.18 10.56
C ILE A 149 -15.52 18.34 9.79
N ILE A 150 -16.02 17.45 8.95
CA ILE A 150 -15.22 16.72 7.96
C ILE A 150 -15.31 17.52 6.67
N TYR A 151 -14.26 18.29 6.38
CA TYR A 151 -14.20 19.18 5.21
C TYR A 151 -14.08 18.36 3.90
N ASP A 152 -13.30 17.29 3.95
CA ASP A 152 -13.20 16.31 2.88
C ASP A 152 -12.99 14.89 3.42
N SER A 153 -13.74 13.92 2.90
CA SER A 153 -13.73 12.54 3.40
C SER A 153 -12.52 11.73 2.92
N ASP A 154 -12.03 10.83 3.80
CA ASP A 154 -11.06 9.81 3.39
C ASP A 154 -11.76 8.75 2.51
N TRP A 155 -10.96 8.06 1.69
CA TRP A 155 -11.38 6.87 0.95
C TRP A 155 -11.74 5.70 1.88
N ASN A 156 -11.12 5.66 3.06
CA ASN A 156 -11.40 4.69 4.10
C ASN A 156 -12.37 5.28 5.14
N PRO A 157 -13.62 4.79 5.24
CA PRO A 157 -14.61 5.31 6.18
C PRO A 157 -14.17 5.18 7.66
N GLN A 158 -13.30 4.22 7.97
CA GLN A 158 -12.82 4.00 9.34
C GLN A 158 -11.96 5.17 9.85
N MET A 159 -11.23 5.86 8.95
CA MET A 159 -10.45 7.03 9.32
C MET A 159 -11.37 8.19 9.75
N ASP A 160 -12.47 8.40 9.01
CA ASP A 160 -13.47 9.42 9.32
C ASP A 160 -14.23 9.09 10.62
N LEU A 161 -14.55 7.82 10.89
CA LEU A 161 -15.13 7.40 12.17
C LEU A 161 -14.16 7.65 13.33
N GLN A 162 -12.90 7.28 13.16
CA GLN A 162 -11.87 7.51 14.17
C GLN A 162 -11.64 8.99 14.46
N ALA A 163 -11.81 9.86 13.47
CA ALA A 163 -11.78 11.30 13.62
C ALA A 163 -12.98 11.83 14.45
N GLN A 164 -14.18 11.29 14.22
CA GLN A 164 -15.38 11.62 15.01
C GLN A 164 -15.21 11.21 16.48
N ASP A 165 -14.64 10.03 16.73
CA ASP A 165 -14.35 9.50 18.07
C ASP A 165 -13.32 10.35 18.86
N ARG A 166 -12.66 11.33 18.24
CA ARG A 166 -11.81 12.29 18.97
C ARG A 166 -12.62 13.22 19.85
N ALA A 167 -13.80 13.62 19.39
CA ALA A 167 -14.76 14.47 20.10
C ALA A 167 -15.86 13.63 20.78
N HIS A 168 -16.40 12.63 20.07
CA HIS A 168 -17.38 11.69 20.60
C HIS A 168 -16.70 10.65 21.51
N ARG A 169 -16.31 11.10 22.70
CA ARG A 169 -15.56 10.30 23.66
C ARG A 169 -16.03 10.53 25.09
N ILE A 170 -15.77 9.53 25.94
CA ILE A 170 -15.98 9.63 27.38
C ILE A 170 -15.25 10.86 27.92
N GLY A 171 -16.01 11.82 28.43
CA GLY A 171 -15.52 13.13 28.88
C GLY A 171 -16.29 14.31 28.30
N GLN A 172 -16.91 14.13 27.12
CA GLN A 172 -17.78 15.15 26.53
C GLN A 172 -19.12 15.22 27.26
N LYS A 173 -19.58 16.44 27.56
CA LYS A 173 -20.83 16.76 28.27
C LYS A 173 -21.93 17.30 27.34
N LYS A 174 -21.56 17.89 26.20
CA LYS A 174 -22.49 18.42 25.18
C LYS A 174 -22.77 17.37 24.10
N GLN A 175 -23.92 17.47 23.43
CA GLN A 175 -24.22 16.63 22.25
C GLN A 175 -23.20 16.88 21.15
N VAL A 176 -22.62 15.81 20.59
CA VAL A 176 -21.66 15.94 19.49
C VAL A 176 -22.39 15.97 18.16
N PHE A 177 -22.16 17.02 17.36
CA PHE A 177 -22.66 17.13 15.99
C PHE A 177 -21.53 16.90 14.99
N VAL A 178 -21.78 16.06 13.99
CA VAL A 178 -20.82 15.76 12.91
C VAL A 178 -21.37 16.30 11.60
N TYR A 179 -20.73 17.33 11.04
CA TYR A 179 -21.04 17.86 9.73
C TYR A 179 -20.04 17.31 8.71
N ARG A 180 -20.54 16.69 7.65
CA ARG A 180 -19.70 16.20 6.55
C ARG A 180 -20.02 17.00 5.29
N PHE A 181 -19.01 17.69 4.76
CA PHE A 181 -19.18 18.47 3.53
C PHE A 181 -19.00 17.57 2.31
N ILE A 182 -19.97 17.63 1.40
CA ILE A 182 -20.01 16.87 0.16
C ILE A 182 -20.44 17.82 -0.95
N THR A 183 -19.62 17.95 -1.99
CA THR A 183 -20.03 18.72 -3.17
C THR A 183 -20.92 17.86 -4.07
N GLU A 184 -22.16 18.30 -4.27
CA GLU A 184 -23.13 17.57 -5.09
C GLU A 184 -22.72 17.49 -6.56
N LYS A 185 -23.15 16.42 -7.24
CA LYS A 185 -22.86 16.15 -8.66
C LYS A 185 -21.35 16.10 -8.98
N THR A 186 -20.52 15.76 -8.00
CA THR A 186 -19.08 15.60 -8.19
C THR A 186 -18.60 14.20 -7.82
N ILE A 187 -17.30 13.96 -8.01
CA ILE A 187 -16.66 12.71 -7.59
C ILE A 187 -16.79 12.41 -6.08
N GLU A 188 -17.04 13.42 -5.24
CA GLU A 188 -17.13 13.24 -3.78
C GLU A 188 -18.33 12.36 -3.39
N GLU A 189 -19.48 12.50 -4.05
CA GLU A 189 -20.67 11.68 -3.78
C GLU A 189 -20.39 10.18 -3.98
N ARG A 190 -19.67 9.84 -5.05
CA ARG A 190 -19.30 8.45 -5.35
C ARG A 190 -18.28 7.91 -4.35
N ILE A 191 -17.33 8.72 -3.92
CA ILE A 191 -16.36 8.35 -2.88
C ILE A 191 -17.11 8.01 -1.58
N ILE A 192 -18.09 8.83 -1.18
CA ILE A 192 -18.93 8.62 0.01
C ILE A 192 -19.77 7.34 -0.11
N GLN A 193 -20.47 7.16 -1.23
CA GLN A 193 -21.29 5.97 -1.47
C GLN A 193 -20.44 4.69 -1.35
N ARG A 194 -19.26 4.69 -1.97
CA ARG A 194 -18.32 3.57 -1.90
C ARG A 194 -17.76 3.38 -0.48
N SER A 195 -17.44 4.46 0.24
CA SER A 195 -16.95 4.36 1.62
C SER A 195 -18.03 3.74 2.52
N LEU A 196 -19.29 4.14 2.35
CA LEU A 196 -20.40 3.62 3.16
C LEU A 196 -20.75 2.17 2.79
N GLN A 197 -20.71 1.80 1.51
CA GLN A 197 -20.82 0.40 1.08
C GLN A 197 -19.73 -0.46 1.74
N LYS A 198 -18.48 0.02 1.76
CA LYS A 198 -17.37 -0.66 2.44
C LYS A 198 -17.61 -0.81 3.94
N LEU A 199 -18.11 0.22 4.60
CA LEU A 199 -18.42 0.17 6.03
C LEU A 199 -19.50 -0.88 6.34
N LYS A 200 -20.55 -0.97 5.51
CA LYS A 200 -21.59 -2.01 5.66
C LYS A 200 -21.07 -3.41 5.37
N LEU A 201 -20.24 -3.56 4.34
CA LEU A 201 -19.57 -4.83 4.07
C LEU A 201 -18.67 -5.23 5.25
N ASP A 202 -17.93 -4.29 5.83
CA ASP A 202 -17.11 -4.53 7.03
C ASP A 202 -17.98 -4.94 8.22
N GLU A 203 -19.13 -4.31 8.44
CA GLU A 203 -20.08 -4.69 9.50
C GLU A 203 -20.60 -6.13 9.35
N VAL A 204 -20.94 -6.52 8.11
CA VAL A 204 -21.36 -7.90 7.78
C VAL A 204 -20.19 -8.88 7.91
N LEU A 205 -18.99 -8.51 7.46
CA LEU A 205 -17.79 -9.33 7.53
C LEU A 205 -17.25 -9.47 8.95
N VAL A 206 -17.46 -8.51 9.85
CA VAL A 206 -17.08 -8.66 11.26
C VAL A 206 -17.84 -9.81 11.93
N GLN A 207 -19.00 -10.23 11.39
CA GLN A 207 -19.68 -11.46 11.80
C GLN A 207 -19.04 -12.75 11.24
N GLN A 208 -18.17 -12.67 10.23
CA GLN A 208 -17.41 -13.78 9.65
C GLN A 208 -15.91 -13.46 9.63
N SER A 209 -15.18 -14.01 10.60
CA SER A 209 -13.75 -13.81 10.90
C SER A 209 -12.76 -13.94 9.72
N SER A 210 -12.72 -12.96 8.81
CA SER A 210 -11.67 -12.78 7.81
C SER A 210 -11.54 -11.30 7.42
N LYS A 211 -10.46 -10.64 7.87
CA LYS A 211 -10.14 -9.26 7.50
C LYS A 211 -9.29 -9.25 6.22
N THR A 212 -9.83 -8.78 5.11
CA THR A 212 -9.06 -8.44 3.91
C THR A 212 -9.14 -6.93 3.66
N THR A 213 -7.98 -6.26 3.71
CA THR A 213 -7.83 -4.85 3.33
C THR A 213 -7.79 -4.74 1.81
N ALA A 214 -8.95 -4.59 1.16
CA ALA A 214 -9.03 -4.43 -0.30
C ALA A 214 -8.63 -3.01 -0.75
N THR A 215 -7.64 -2.92 -1.64
CA THR A 215 -7.24 -1.67 -2.29
C THR A 215 -8.14 -1.35 -3.49
N ILE A 216 -8.38 -0.07 -3.75
CA ILE A 216 -9.26 0.43 -4.84
C ILE A 216 -8.77 -0.09 -6.19
N ASN A 217 -9.66 -0.62 -7.01
CA ASN A 217 -9.33 -1.23 -8.30
C ASN A 217 -9.42 -0.21 -9.46
N GLN A 218 -8.75 -0.47 -10.59
CA GLN A 218 -8.70 0.48 -11.70
C GLN A 218 -10.08 0.74 -12.35
N LYS A 219 -10.92 -0.30 -12.41
CA LYS A 219 -12.30 -0.21 -12.93
C LYS A 219 -13.16 0.73 -12.07
N GLU A 220 -13.05 0.61 -10.75
CA GLU A 220 -13.78 1.47 -9.79
C GLU A 220 -13.41 2.95 -9.95
N LEU A 221 -12.14 3.23 -10.23
CA LEU A 221 -11.65 4.59 -10.39
C LEU A 221 -12.19 5.25 -11.67
N LEU A 222 -12.38 4.48 -12.74
CA LEU A 222 -12.99 4.95 -13.99
C LEU A 222 -14.47 5.28 -13.79
N GLU A 223 -15.22 4.46 -13.05
CA GLU A 223 -16.64 4.73 -12.74
C GLU A 223 -16.83 6.02 -11.94
N ILE A 224 -15.96 6.25 -10.94
CA ILE A 224 -15.98 7.48 -10.13
C ILE A 224 -15.78 8.70 -11.03
N ILE A 225 -14.84 8.65 -11.97
CA ILE A 225 -14.57 9.76 -12.89
C ILE A 225 -15.71 9.93 -13.89
N ALA A 226 -16.19 8.85 -14.52
CA ALA A 226 -17.18 8.92 -15.59
C ALA A 226 -18.50 9.54 -15.14
N SER A 227 -19.02 9.12 -13.99
CA SER A 227 -20.28 9.64 -13.45
C SER A 227 -20.23 11.12 -13.06
N GLY A 228 -19.09 11.57 -12.53
CA GLY A 228 -18.88 13.00 -12.26
C GLY A 228 -18.87 13.84 -13.55
N VAL A 229 -18.44 13.27 -14.67
CA VAL A 229 -18.42 13.95 -15.98
C VAL A 229 -19.80 13.96 -16.64
N GLU A 230 -20.58 12.88 -16.53
CA GLU A 230 -21.94 12.79 -17.07
C GLU A 230 -22.87 13.86 -16.47
N ASN A 231 -22.86 14.00 -15.14
CA ASN A 231 -23.71 14.98 -14.46
C ASN A 231 -23.31 16.44 -14.76
N ILE A 232 -22.02 16.69 -15.03
CA ILE A 232 -21.55 18.00 -15.49
C ILE A 232 -22.04 18.26 -16.92
N TYR A 233 -22.10 17.24 -17.78
CA TYR A 233 -22.55 17.36 -19.17
C TYR A 233 -24.03 17.72 -19.27
N GLU A 234 -24.88 17.10 -18.45
CA GLU A 234 -26.31 17.41 -18.41
C GLU A 234 -26.57 18.86 -17.96
N ASN A 235 -25.83 19.35 -16.96
CA ASN A 235 -25.94 20.75 -16.52
C ASN A 235 -25.37 21.75 -17.55
N ASP A 236 -24.44 21.35 -18.42
CA ASP A 236 -23.87 22.22 -19.45
C ASP A 236 -24.85 22.55 -20.60
N GLN A 237 -25.93 21.76 -20.76
CA GLN A 237 -27.04 22.04 -21.67
C GLN A 237 -28.05 23.04 -21.06
N ASP A 238 -28.18 23.07 -19.73
CA ASP A 238 -29.06 23.99 -18.98
C ASP A 238 -28.40 25.34 -18.62
N THR A 239 -27.08 25.45 -18.70
CA THR A 239 -26.31 26.67 -18.33
C THR A 239 -26.28 27.77 -19.41
N LYS A 240 -27.38 27.94 -20.15
CA LYS A 240 -27.66 29.25 -20.80
C LYS A 240 -28.26 30.27 -19.83
N THR A 241 -28.66 29.84 -18.64
CA THR A 241 -29.00 30.72 -17.52
C THR A 241 -27.92 30.56 -16.45
N GLY A 242 -27.05 31.56 -16.34
CA GLY A 242 -26.03 31.65 -15.30
C GLY A 242 -26.64 31.88 -13.91
N GLU A 243 -27.40 30.92 -13.40
CA GLU A 243 -27.76 30.86 -12.00
C GLU A 243 -26.56 30.31 -11.23
N VAL A 244 -25.64 31.22 -10.88
CA VAL A 244 -24.75 31.01 -9.74
C VAL A 244 -25.65 30.73 -8.54
N ILE A 245 -25.58 29.53 -7.99
CA ILE A 245 -26.41 29.11 -6.86
C ILE A 245 -26.27 30.17 -5.76
N GLN A 246 -27.32 30.97 -5.55
CA GLN A 246 -27.39 31.96 -4.48
C GLN A 246 -27.50 31.24 -3.13
N PHE A 247 -26.39 30.66 -2.66
CA PHE A 247 -26.26 30.15 -1.30
C PHE A 247 -26.30 31.28 -0.26
N ASN A 248 -26.17 32.55 -0.68
CA ASN A 248 -26.17 33.71 0.21
C ASN A 248 -27.52 33.93 0.92
N ASP A 249 -28.65 33.54 0.33
CA ASP A 249 -29.98 33.84 0.89
C ASP A 249 -30.66 32.67 1.63
N LYS A 250 -30.11 31.45 1.56
CA LYS A 250 -30.64 30.31 2.33
C LYS A 250 -30.18 30.39 3.79
N ASN A 251 -31.13 30.18 4.71
CA ASN A 251 -30.87 30.07 6.15
C ASN A 251 -30.13 28.77 6.45
N ILE A 252 -29.21 28.81 7.42
CA ILE A 252 -28.39 27.65 7.82
C ILE A 252 -29.27 26.49 8.31
N GLU A 253 -30.37 26.80 8.99
CA GLU A 253 -31.29 25.79 9.53
C GLU A 253 -31.96 24.97 8.42
N ASP A 254 -32.34 25.61 7.31
CA ASP A 254 -32.90 24.93 6.14
C ASP A 254 -31.86 24.03 5.48
N ILE A 255 -30.62 24.49 5.38
CA ILE A 255 -29.49 23.71 4.82
C ILE A 255 -29.23 22.47 5.68
N ILE A 256 -29.23 22.61 7.01
CA ILE A 256 -29.03 21.48 7.93
C ILE A 256 -30.18 20.47 7.77
N LYS A 257 -31.42 20.94 7.71
CA LYS A 257 -32.60 20.08 7.53
C LYS A 257 -32.57 19.31 6.21
N GLU A 258 -32.24 19.97 5.11
CA GLU A 258 -32.08 19.34 3.79
C GLU A 258 -30.94 18.28 3.82
N GLY A 259 -29.85 18.59 4.51
CA GLY A 259 -28.73 17.66 4.71
C GLY A 259 -29.10 16.41 5.52
N GLU A 260 -29.92 16.56 6.56
CA GLU A 260 -30.44 15.43 7.36
C GLU A 260 -31.35 14.52 6.54
N GLU A 261 -32.24 15.09 5.73
CA GLU A 261 -33.14 14.34 4.85
C GLU A 261 -32.36 13.54 3.81
N LYS A 262 -31.38 14.15 3.14
CA LYS A 262 -30.50 13.45 2.17
C LYS A 262 -29.67 12.35 2.82
N THR A 263 -29.18 12.58 4.04
CA THR A 263 -28.43 11.57 4.80
C THR A 263 -29.31 10.36 5.11
N LYS A 264 -30.57 10.58 5.51
CA LYS A 264 -31.55 9.51 5.74
C LYS A 264 -31.86 8.73 4.47
N GLU A 265 -32.07 9.43 3.35
CA GLU A 265 -32.34 8.79 2.05
C GLU A 265 -31.16 7.89 1.65
N LEU A 266 -29.93 8.39 1.80
CA LEU A 266 -28.71 7.63 1.49
C LEU A 266 -28.56 6.40 2.40
N SER A 267 -28.82 6.53 3.71
CA SER A 267 -28.76 5.39 4.64
C SER A 267 -29.78 4.32 4.28
N SER A 268 -31.02 4.72 3.94
CA SER A 268 -32.08 3.80 3.53
C SER A 268 -31.74 3.08 2.23
N LYS A 269 -31.22 3.79 1.20
CA LYS A 269 -30.76 3.16 -0.05
C LYS A 269 -29.68 2.11 0.21
N LEU A 270 -28.76 2.40 1.14
CA LEU A 270 -27.71 1.46 1.50
C LEU A 270 -28.21 0.28 2.34
N GLU A 271 -29.32 0.40 3.09
CA GLU A 271 -29.90 -0.70 3.89
C GLU A 271 -30.58 -1.75 3.01
N GLY A 272 -31.10 -1.33 1.85
CA GLY A 272 -31.68 -2.25 0.86
C GLY A 272 -30.67 -3.12 0.10
N ILE A 273 -29.36 -2.85 0.21
CA ILE A 273 -28.32 -3.60 -0.51
C ILE A 273 -28.03 -4.91 0.25
N ASN A 274 -28.54 -6.04 -0.27
CA ASN A 274 -28.34 -7.36 0.31
C ASN A 274 -26.97 -7.97 -0.05
N PHE A 275 -26.37 -8.71 0.90
CA PHE A 275 -25.05 -9.38 0.79
C PHE A 275 -24.87 -10.26 -0.46
N LEU A 276 -25.95 -10.83 -0.99
CA LEU A 276 -25.95 -11.70 -2.17
C LEU A 276 -25.72 -10.92 -3.48
N GLU A 277 -26.22 -9.69 -3.56
CA GLU A 277 -26.09 -8.81 -4.73
C GLU A 277 -24.65 -8.31 -4.88
N SER A 278 -23.94 -8.09 -3.77
CA SER A 278 -22.54 -7.67 -3.78
C SER A 278 -21.56 -8.75 -4.27
N LYS A 279 -21.91 -10.04 -4.19
CA LYS A 279 -21.12 -11.11 -4.84
C LYS A 279 -21.40 -11.21 -6.34
N MET A 280 -22.60 -10.82 -6.78
CA MET A 280 -22.98 -10.75 -8.20
C MET A 280 -22.53 -9.44 -8.87
N ALA A 281 -22.14 -8.42 -8.11
CA ALA A 281 -21.60 -7.16 -8.63
C ALA A 281 -20.17 -7.25 -9.23
N ASN A 282 -19.58 -8.46 -9.32
CA ASN A 282 -18.42 -8.72 -10.19
C ASN A 282 -18.84 -9.25 -11.57
N THR A 283 -20.14 -9.41 -11.83
CA THR A 283 -20.69 -9.86 -13.11
C THR A 283 -21.27 -8.65 -13.84
N ASP A 284 -20.52 -8.21 -14.85
CA ASP A 284 -20.84 -7.27 -15.94
C ASP A 284 -22.09 -6.40 -15.79
N LEU A 285 -21.88 -5.20 -15.24
CA LEU A 285 -22.83 -4.09 -15.18
C LEU A 285 -22.90 -3.30 -16.52
N TYR A 286 -22.82 -3.99 -17.67
CA TYR A 286 -22.70 -3.35 -19.00
C TYR A 286 -23.84 -3.66 -19.98
N GLU A 287 -24.73 -4.60 -19.67
CA GLU A 287 -25.87 -4.93 -20.54
C GLU A 287 -27.21 -4.57 -19.88
N TRP A 288 -27.93 -3.62 -20.48
CA TRP A 288 -29.34 -3.34 -20.19
C TRP A 288 -30.06 -3.10 -21.54
N GLU A 289 -31.16 -3.82 -21.77
CA GLU A 289 -31.94 -3.82 -23.02
C GLU A 289 -31.19 -4.19 -24.32
N GLY A 290 -30.09 -4.94 -24.23
CA GLY A 290 -29.35 -5.42 -25.42
C GLY A 290 -28.45 -4.37 -26.09
N GLU A 291 -28.22 -3.23 -25.43
CA GLU A 291 -27.20 -2.26 -25.82
C GLU A 291 -26.02 -2.27 -24.81
N ASP A 292 -24.80 -2.25 -25.37
CA ASP A 292 -23.54 -2.38 -24.64
C ASP A 292 -23.04 -0.99 -24.17
N TYR A 293 -23.26 -0.67 -22.90
CA TYR A 293 -23.02 0.65 -22.31
C TYR A 293 -21.57 0.84 -21.83
N SER A 294 -20.57 0.32 -22.55
CA SER A 294 -19.18 0.49 -22.13
C SER A 294 -18.83 1.98 -21.97
N VAL A 295 -18.48 2.35 -20.74
CA VAL A 295 -18.14 3.72 -20.27
C VAL A 295 -17.09 4.41 -21.16
N LYS A 296 -16.32 3.61 -21.92
CA LYS A 296 -15.32 4.02 -22.89
C LYS A 296 -15.91 4.79 -24.09
N ASN A 297 -17.04 4.35 -24.64
CA ASN A 297 -17.62 4.96 -25.84
C ASN A 297 -18.26 6.34 -25.57
N LYS A 298 -18.87 6.54 -24.40
CA LYS A 298 -19.53 7.82 -24.06
C LYS A 298 -18.54 8.92 -23.67
N LEU A 299 -17.48 8.57 -22.93
CA LEU A 299 -16.35 9.49 -22.64
C LEU A 299 -15.62 9.89 -23.93
N GLU A 300 -15.38 8.94 -24.85
CA GLU A 300 -14.83 9.23 -26.18
C GLU A 300 -15.72 10.19 -26.98
N ASN A 301 -17.05 10.03 -26.92
CA ASN A 301 -17.99 10.95 -27.55
C ASN A 301 -18.01 12.34 -26.91
N TYR A 302 -17.91 12.45 -25.57
CA TYR A 302 -17.82 13.74 -24.88
C TYR A 302 -16.54 14.51 -25.28
N ILE A 303 -15.40 13.81 -25.29
CA ILE A 303 -14.11 14.36 -25.73
C ILE A 303 -14.18 14.77 -27.20
N GLY A 304 -14.81 13.96 -28.06
CA GLY A 304 -15.00 14.27 -29.48
C GLY A 304 -15.90 15.49 -29.74
N SER A 305 -16.88 15.75 -28.87
CA SER A 305 -17.87 16.82 -29.04
C SER A 305 -17.37 18.23 -28.66
N LYS A 306 -16.40 18.34 -27.73
CA LYS A 306 -15.90 19.63 -27.21
C LYS A 306 -14.58 20.12 -27.82
N ILE A 307 -13.93 19.34 -28.69
CA ILE A 307 -12.77 19.83 -29.47
C ILE A 307 -13.29 20.84 -30.50
N PRO A 308 -12.87 22.12 -30.47
CA PRO A 308 -13.24 23.06 -31.52
C PRO A 308 -12.61 22.59 -32.84
N ARG A 309 -13.44 22.26 -33.84
CA ARG A 309 -13.02 22.25 -35.25
C ARG A 309 -12.76 23.69 -35.69
N LYS A 310 -11.68 24.31 -35.21
CA LYS A 310 -11.21 25.61 -35.71
C LYS A 310 -9.75 25.52 -36.09
N GLY A 311 -9.53 25.64 -37.41
CA GLY A 311 -8.22 25.78 -38.02
C GLY A 311 -7.51 24.46 -38.23
N ALA A 312 -7.90 23.74 -39.29
CA ALA A 312 -7.00 22.81 -39.94
C ALA A 312 -5.76 23.59 -40.43
N ARG A 313 -4.78 23.79 -39.55
CA ARG A 313 -3.40 23.69 -40.00
C ARG A 313 -3.21 22.21 -40.26
N THR A 314 -3.17 21.85 -41.53
CA THR A 314 -2.51 20.63 -42.00
C THR A 314 -1.05 20.68 -41.56
N VAL A 315 -0.80 20.43 -40.27
CA VAL A 315 0.48 19.92 -39.82
C VAL A 315 0.42 18.45 -40.19
N SER A 316 1.23 18.05 -41.16
CA SER A 316 1.30 16.67 -41.65
C SER A 316 1.22 15.66 -40.50
N LEU A 317 0.22 14.77 -40.53
CA LEU A 317 0.01 13.71 -39.54
C LEU A 317 0.98 12.54 -39.73
N LEU A 318 2.26 12.85 -39.87
CA LEU A 318 3.37 11.95 -39.61
C LEU A 318 4.31 12.62 -38.60
N LYS A 319 3.75 13.05 -37.46
CA LYS A 319 4.59 13.11 -36.27
C LYS A 319 4.90 11.68 -35.91
N LYS A 320 6.08 11.20 -36.32
CA LYS A 320 6.58 9.90 -35.93
C LYS A 320 6.39 9.74 -34.43
N VAL A 321 5.76 8.64 -34.03
CA VAL A 321 5.61 8.30 -32.62
C VAL A 321 6.96 7.82 -32.16
N LYS A 322 7.54 8.45 -31.14
CA LYS A 322 8.80 7.98 -30.55
C LYS A 322 8.61 6.52 -30.12
N PRO A 323 9.45 5.57 -30.61
CA PRO A 323 9.27 4.16 -30.32
C PRO A 323 9.35 3.90 -28.82
N ARG A 324 8.52 2.97 -28.33
CA ARG A 324 8.51 2.60 -26.91
C ARG A 324 9.82 1.92 -26.58
N ILE A 325 10.62 2.54 -25.72
CA ILE A 325 11.80 1.90 -25.16
C ILE A 325 11.30 0.87 -24.14
N TYR A 326 11.35 -0.41 -24.51
CA TYR A 326 11.14 -1.49 -23.56
C TYR A 326 12.35 -1.53 -22.62
N ASN A 327 12.09 -1.39 -21.32
CA ASN A 327 13.10 -1.67 -20.30
C ASN A 327 13.16 -3.18 -20.13
N LEU A 328 13.99 -3.84 -20.95
CA LEU A 328 14.16 -5.29 -20.97
C LEU A 328 15.16 -5.69 -19.88
N PRO A 329 14.71 -6.20 -18.73
CA PRO A 329 15.59 -6.56 -17.64
C PRO A 329 16.34 -7.86 -17.97
N GLU A 330 17.61 -7.95 -17.58
CA GLU A 330 18.49 -9.09 -17.88
C GLU A 330 17.92 -10.45 -17.42
N TYR A 331 17.16 -10.45 -16.31
CA TYR A 331 16.54 -11.67 -15.74
C TYR A 331 15.37 -12.23 -16.58
N GLN A 332 14.89 -11.52 -17.60
CA GLN A 332 13.83 -12.02 -18.50
C GLN A 332 14.40 -12.78 -19.73
N PHE A 333 15.73 -12.86 -19.86
CA PHE A 333 16.48 -13.62 -20.87
C PHE A 333 16.03 -13.41 -22.34
N PHE A 334 15.66 -12.19 -22.68
CA PHE A 334 15.32 -11.84 -24.06
C PHE A 334 16.51 -12.03 -25.02
N PRO A 335 16.30 -12.60 -26.22
CA PRO A 335 17.35 -12.73 -27.23
C PRO A 335 17.99 -11.39 -27.60
N LYS A 336 19.32 -11.37 -27.81
CA LYS A 336 20.09 -10.17 -28.20
C LYS A 336 19.53 -9.46 -29.45
N LYS A 337 18.94 -10.23 -30.38
CA LYS A 337 18.30 -9.70 -31.60
C LYS A 337 17.15 -8.72 -31.33
N ILE A 338 16.46 -8.81 -30.19
CA ILE A 338 15.43 -7.82 -29.83
C ILE A 338 16.06 -6.46 -29.55
N TYR A 339 17.22 -6.42 -28.91
CA TYR A 339 17.95 -5.18 -28.64
C TYR A 339 18.37 -4.52 -29.95
N ASP A 340 18.87 -5.31 -30.91
CA ASP A 340 19.25 -4.82 -32.25
C ASP A 340 18.04 -4.24 -33.00
N LEU A 341 16.88 -4.91 -32.94
CA LEU A 341 15.64 -4.42 -33.57
C LEU A 341 15.09 -3.17 -32.87
N GLN A 342 15.20 -3.08 -31.55
CA GLN A 342 14.80 -1.90 -30.78
C GLN A 342 15.74 -0.72 -31.05
N GLU A 343 17.04 -0.94 -31.16
CA GLU A 343 18.00 0.08 -31.57
C GLU A 343 17.76 0.55 -33.00
N LYS A 344 17.49 -0.36 -33.93
CA LYS A 344 17.09 -0.01 -35.30
C LYS A 344 15.84 0.85 -35.31
N GLU A 345 14.82 0.50 -34.52
CA GLU A 345 13.59 1.27 -34.41
C GLU A 345 13.83 2.70 -33.89
N ILE A 346 14.73 2.85 -32.91
CA ILE A 346 15.17 4.16 -32.38
C ILE A 346 15.98 4.94 -33.44
N LYS A 347 16.90 4.28 -34.16
CA LYS A 347 17.70 4.90 -35.22
C LYS A 347 16.84 5.34 -36.40
N SER A 348 15.88 4.52 -36.84
CA SER A 348 14.92 4.88 -37.90
C SER A 348 14.01 6.03 -37.48
N TYR A 349 13.70 6.15 -36.18
CA TYR A 349 13.00 7.31 -35.62
C TYR A 349 13.85 8.58 -35.65
N ASP A 350 15.10 8.51 -35.20
CA ASP A 350 16.01 9.66 -35.10
C ASP A 350 16.53 10.13 -36.47
N GLN A 351 16.70 9.22 -37.45
CA GLN A 351 17.21 9.50 -38.81
C GLN A 351 16.12 9.78 -39.85
N ASP A 352 14.87 9.80 -39.42
CA ASP A 352 13.72 10.03 -40.26
C ASP A 352 13.49 9.03 -41.41
N GLU A 353 13.92 7.77 -41.24
CA GLU A 353 13.70 6.67 -42.19
C GLU A 353 12.32 5.98 -42.03
N PRO A 354 11.88 5.14 -43.00
CA PRO A 354 10.74 4.24 -42.81
C PRO A 354 11.03 3.33 -41.60
N GLY A 355 10.02 3.09 -40.75
CA GLY A 355 10.16 2.23 -39.57
C GLY A 355 10.46 0.77 -39.91
N LEU A 356 10.47 -0.11 -38.90
CA LEU A 356 10.66 -1.55 -39.10
C LEU A 356 9.70 -2.10 -40.15
N THR A 357 10.19 -3.00 -40.99
CA THR A 357 9.41 -3.72 -42.00
C THR A 357 8.39 -4.64 -41.31
N ASP A 358 7.26 -4.96 -41.95
CA ASP A 358 6.25 -5.89 -41.38
C ASP A 358 6.84 -7.27 -41.03
N GLU A 359 7.86 -7.71 -41.77
CA GLU A 359 8.64 -8.93 -41.48
C GLU A 359 9.49 -8.80 -40.21
N GLU A 360 10.02 -7.61 -39.92
CA GLU A 360 10.82 -7.35 -38.72
C GLU A 360 9.92 -7.15 -37.49
N LEU A 361 8.70 -6.64 -37.66
CA LEU A 361 7.69 -6.55 -36.60
C LEU A 361 7.21 -7.94 -36.16
N THR A 362 6.92 -8.83 -37.11
CA THR A 362 6.53 -10.22 -36.80
C THR A 362 7.69 -10.99 -36.14
N LEU A 363 8.93 -10.78 -36.60
CA LEU A 363 10.12 -11.34 -35.96
C LEU A 363 10.29 -10.81 -34.52
N LYS A 364 10.03 -9.52 -34.29
CA LYS A 364 10.09 -8.90 -32.95
C LYS A 364 9.07 -9.53 -32.00
N GLU A 365 7.84 -9.77 -32.45
CA GLU A 365 6.80 -10.44 -31.66
C GLU A 365 7.18 -11.90 -31.34
N GLN A 366 7.73 -12.62 -32.31
CA GLN A 366 8.22 -13.99 -32.10
C GLN A 366 9.34 -14.01 -31.05
N LEU A 367 10.35 -13.16 -31.20
CA LEU A 367 11.45 -13.08 -30.23
C LEU A 367 10.96 -12.65 -28.84
N TYR A 368 9.95 -11.77 -28.76
CA TYR A 368 9.36 -11.36 -27.50
C TYR A 368 8.67 -12.53 -26.77
N SER A 369 8.01 -13.42 -27.54
CA SER A 369 7.39 -14.64 -27.02
C SER A 369 8.40 -15.73 -26.61
N GLU A 370 9.62 -15.70 -27.15
CA GLU A 370 10.69 -16.63 -26.75
C GLU A 370 11.24 -16.33 -25.35
N GLY A 371 11.18 -15.06 -24.92
CA GLY A 371 11.59 -14.61 -23.59
C GLY A 371 10.56 -14.91 -22.49
N PHE A 372 10.75 -14.28 -21.34
CA PHE A 372 9.85 -14.43 -20.18
C PHE A 372 9.22 -13.09 -19.76
N PRO A 373 8.26 -12.55 -20.54
CA PRO A 373 7.63 -11.26 -20.24
C PRO A 373 6.84 -11.28 -18.92
N ASP A 374 6.27 -12.42 -18.55
CA ASP A 374 5.47 -12.60 -17.32
C ASP A 374 6.30 -12.76 -16.05
N TRP A 375 7.63 -12.74 -16.16
CA TRP A 375 8.52 -12.85 -15.01
C TRP A 375 8.79 -11.49 -14.39
N THR A 376 8.29 -11.27 -13.19
CA THR A 376 8.57 -10.03 -12.46
C THR A 376 9.88 -10.12 -11.68
N LYS A 377 10.44 -8.97 -11.29
CA LYS A 377 11.63 -8.92 -10.41
C LYS A 377 11.44 -9.69 -9.10
N LYS A 378 10.22 -9.75 -8.57
CA LYS A 378 9.89 -10.52 -7.36
C LYS A 378 9.99 -12.03 -7.61
N ASP A 379 9.52 -12.48 -8.76
CA ASP A 379 9.58 -13.90 -9.15
C ASP A 379 11.02 -14.37 -9.32
N TYR A 380 11.87 -13.51 -9.91
CA TYR A 380 13.30 -13.76 -10.04
C TYR A 380 13.99 -13.97 -8.68
N TYR A 381 13.77 -13.07 -7.71
CA TYR A 381 14.35 -13.23 -6.38
C TYR A 381 13.75 -14.43 -5.63
N ASN A 382 12.46 -14.69 -5.79
CA ASN A 382 11.82 -15.88 -5.24
C ASN A 382 12.41 -17.17 -5.83
N PHE A 383 12.78 -17.16 -7.12
CA PHE A 383 13.42 -18.28 -7.79
C PHE A 383 14.82 -18.55 -7.24
N ILE A 384 15.63 -17.51 -7.06
CA ILE A 384 16.95 -17.63 -6.41
C ILE A 384 16.79 -18.16 -4.98
N LYS A 385 15.82 -17.64 -4.23
CA LYS A 385 15.55 -18.09 -2.86
C LYS A 385 15.05 -19.53 -2.80
N ALA A 386 14.24 -19.96 -3.76
CA ALA A 386 13.80 -21.34 -3.88
C ALA A 386 14.99 -22.28 -4.13
N MET A 387 15.93 -21.89 -5.01
CA MET A 387 17.17 -22.63 -5.22
C MET A 387 18.06 -22.67 -3.97
N GLU A 388 18.09 -21.60 -3.17
CA GLU A 388 18.82 -21.54 -1.90
C GLU A 388 18.27 -22.55 -0.88
N ILE A 389 16.94 -22.73 -0.83
CA ILE A 389 16.27 -23.60 0.14
C ILE A 389 16.27 -25.07 -0.32
N SER A 390 15.86 -25.32 -1.57
CA SER A 390 15.67 -26.67 -2.10
C SER A 390 16.98 -27.32 -2.58
N GLY A 391 18.01 -26.51 -2.84
CA GLY A 391 19.25 -26.92 -3.48
C GLY A 391 19.17 -26.83 -5.00
N LYS A 392 20.33 -26.64 -5.64
CA LYS A 392 20.46 -26.42 -7.09
C LYS A 392 19.80 -27.51 -7.94
N ASP A 393 19.93 -28.78 -7.53
CA ASP A 393 19.53 -29.92 -8.37
C ASP A 393 18.09 -30.39 -8.11
N ASN A 394 17.39 -29.84 -7.10
CA ASN A 394 16.05 -30.28 -6.72
C ASN A 394 14.96 -29.47 -7.44
N LEU A 395 14.73 -29.80 -8.71
CA LEU A 395 13.72 -29.17 -9.57
C LEU A 395 12.30 -29.24 -9.00
N GLU A 396 11.91 -30.36 -8.39
CA GLU A 396 10.57 -30.54 -7.83
C GLU A 396 10.35 -29.60 -6.63
N GLY A 397 11.33 -29.52 -5.73
CA GLY A 397 11.28 -28.59 -4.59
C GLY A 397 11.20 -27.13 -5.02
N ILE A 398 11.92 -26.75 -6.09
CA ILE A 398 11.88 -25.39 -6.65
C ILE A 398 10.47 -25.09 -7.20
N THR A 399 9.87 -26.02 -7.95
CA THR A 399 8.52 -25.81 -8.51
C THR A 399 7.44 -25.68 -7.44
N GLN A 400 7.53 -26.45 -6.36
CA GLN A 400 6.56 -26.39 -5.25
C GLN A 400 6.58 -25.06 -4.49
N HIS A 401 7.68 -24.31 -4.56
CA HIS A 401 7.79 -23.00 -3.94
C HIS A 401 6.99 -21.90 -4.69
N PHE A 402 6.50 -22.20 -5.91
CA PHE A 402 5.70 -21.28 -6.72
C PHE A 402 4.22 -21.70 -6.73
N PHE A 403 3.37 -20.97 -6.00
CA PHE A 403 1.92 -21.26 -5.92
C PHE A 403 1.10 -20.72 -7.11
N PHE A 404 1.58 -19.67 -7.78
CA PHE A 404 0.82 -18.92 -8.79
C PHE A 404 1.37 -19.04 -10.21
N LYS A 405 2.38 -19.89 -10.43
CA LYS A 405 3.01 -20.09 -11.74
C LYS A 405 2.92 -21.55 -12.16
N ASP A 406 2.74 -21.76 -13.45
CA ASP A 406 2.69 -23.08 -14.02
C ASP A 406 4.04 -23.82 -13.86
N PRO A 407 4.07 -25.06 -13.34
CA PRO A 407 5.32 -25.79 -13.11
C PRO A 407 6.18 -26.00 -14.35
N GLU A 408 5.59 -26.09 -15.55
CA GLU A 408 6.34 -26.26 -16.80
C GLU A 408 7.09 -24.99 -17.18
N THR A 409 6.47 -23.83 -16.97
CA THR A 409 7.12 -22.53 -17.20
C THR A 409 8.35 -22.33 -16.30
N VAL A 410 8.28 -22.79 -15.05
CA VAL A 410 9.41 -22.72 -14.10
C VAL A 410 10.54 -23.67 -14.51
N LYS A 411 10.22 -24.87 -15.01
CA LYS A 411 11.21 -25.81 -15.55
C LYS A 411 11.91 -25.25 -16.80
N ARG A 412 11.14 -24.63 -17.71
CA ARG A 412 11.68 -23.95 -18.90
C ARG A 412 12.61 -22.81 -18.47
N TYR A 413 12.20 -22.00 -17.51
CA TYR A 413 13.01 -20.91 -16.97
C TYR A 413 14.30 -21.42 -16.31
N TYR A 414 14.24 -22.50 -15.52
CA TYR A 414 15.42 -23.12 -14.91
C TYR A 414 16.47 -23.53 -15.95
N LYS A 415 16.04 -24.16 -17.06
CA LYS A 415 16.94 -24.58 -18.13
C LYS A 415 17.63 -23.38 -18.78
N VAL A 416 16.85 -22.37 -19.17
CA VAL A 416 17.37 -21.15 -19.81
C VAL A 416 18.27 -20.37 -18.85
N PHE A 417 17.90 -20.30 -17.57
CA PHE A 417 18.68 -19.63 -16.53
C PHE A 417 20.08 -20.21 -16.42
N TRP A 418 20.25 -21.53 -16.40
CA TRP A 418 21.58 -22.15 -16.32
C TRP A 418 22.38 -22.06 -17.63
N GLU A 419 21.72 -22.13 -18.78
CA GLU A 419 22.37 -21.96 -20.09
C GLU A 419 22.89 -20.53 -20.29
N ARG A 420 22.15 -19.52 -19.80
CA ARG A 420 22.42 -18.09 -20.00
C ARG A 420 22.83 -17.33 -18.75
N ILE A 421 23.21 -18.02 -17.66
CA ILE A 421 23.53 -17.37 -16.38
C ILE A 421 24.63 -16.30 -16.49
N LYS A 422 25.56 -16.47 -17.43
CA LYS A 422 26.68 -15.55 -17.68
C LYS A 422 26.24 -14.19 -18.27
N GLU A 423 25.01 -14.08 -18.74
CA GLU A 423 24.46 -12.81 -19.25
C GLU A 423 24.01 -11.87 -18.13
N LEU A 424 23.84 -12.39 -16.90
CA LEU A 424 23.43 -11.59 -15.74
C LEU A 424 24.63 -10.83 -15.14
N SER A 425 24.48 -9.53 -14.90
CA SER A 425 25.52 -8.71 -14.27
C SER A 425 25.95 -9.21 -12.88
N ASP A 426 25.03 -9.83 -12.14
CA ASP A 426 25.23 -10.32 -10.77
C ASP A 426 25.53 -11.84 -10.69
N TYR A 427 25.86 -12.50 -11.81
CA TYR A 427 26.01 -13.96 -11.85
C TYR A 427 27.02 -14.51 -10.83
N GLU A 428 28.17 -13.85 -10.64
CA GLU A 428 29.20 -14.29 -9.69
C GLU A 428 28.70 -14.26 -8.25
N LYS A 429 27.92 -13.22 -7.88
CA LYS A 429 27.34 -13.10 -6.55
C LYS A 429 26.31 -14.20 -6.30
N ILE A 430 25.48 -14.51 -7.31
CA ILE A 430 24.47 -15.57 -7.23
C ILE A 430 25.14 -16.92 -7.06
N LEU A 431 26.18 -17.22 -7.85
CA LEU A 431 26.95 -18.47 -7.71
C LEU A 431 27.59 -18.58 -6.33
N GLN A 432 28.20 -17.50 -5.83
CA GLN A 432 28.77 -17.50 -4.47
C GLN A 432 27.70 -17.71 -3.38
N GLN A 433 26.51 -17.12 -3.54
CA GLN A 433 25.40 -17.32 -2.60
C GLN A 433 24.91 -18.76 -2.61
N LEU A 434 24.69 -19.33 -3.80
CA LEU A 434 24.24 -20.72 -3.95
C LEU A 434 25.28 -21.71 -3.42
N ASN A 435 26.57 -21.51 -3.73
CA ASN A 435 27.64 -22.37 -3.23
C ASN A 435 27.72 -22.31 -1.69
N LYS A 436 27.63 -21.12 -1.09
CA LYS A 436 27.60 -20.97 0.38
C LYS A 436 26.38 -21.64 1.01
N ALA A 437 25.21 -21.55 0.37
CA ALA A 437 23.99 -22.21 0.83
C ALA A 437 24.12 -23.73 0.74
N GLU A 438 24.71 -24.24 -0.34
CA GLU A 438 24.98 -25.67 -0.54
C GLU A 438 26.01 -26.21 0.46
N GLU A 439 27.12 -25.50 0.67
CA GLU A 439 28.11 -25.83 1.70
C GLU A 439 27.46 -25.88 3.09
N LYS A 440 26.59 -24.92 3.41
CA LYS A 440 25.84 -24.90 4.67
C LYS A 440 24.87 -26.08 4.79
N SER A 441 24.16 -26.41 3.71
CA SER A 441 23.24 -27.56 3.66
C SER A 441 24.00 -28.88 3.84
N ASN A 442 25.11 -29.06 3.13
CA ASN A 442 25.98 -30.24 3.22
C ASN A 442 26.61 -30.37 4.61
N ARG A 443 27.08 -29.25 5.19
CA ARG A 443 27.58 -29.20 6.57
C ARG A 443 26.50 -29.62 7.57
N ASN A 444 25.27 -29.12 7.42
CA ASN A 444 24.15 -29.50 8.29
C ASN A 444 23.77 -30.98 8.14
N LYS A 445 23.79 -31.54 6.93
CA LYS A 445 23.58 -32.98 6.69
C LYS A 445 24.67 -33.82 7.36
N GLN A 446 25.94 -33.42 7.26
CA GLN A 446 27.05 -34.11 7.93
C GLN A 446 26.90 -34.07 9.46
N ILE A 447 26.57 -32.90 10.03
CA ILE A 447 26.28 -32.76 11.46
C ILE A 447 25.14 -33.70 11.86
N LYS A 448 24.03 -33.69 11.11
CA LYS A 448 22.89 -34.55 11.39
C LYS A 448 23.27 -36.03 11.39
N ASN A 449 24.00 -36.49 10.37
CA ASN A 449 24.48 -37.87 10.31
C ASN A 449 25.35 -38.24 11.52
N ILE A 450 26.30 -37.38 11.91
CA ILE A 450 27.15 -37.60 13.09
C ILE A 450 26.31 -37.67 14.37
N LEU A 451 25.34 -36.77 14.53
CA LEU A 451 24.44 -36.76 15.68
C LEU A 451 23.53 -37.99 15.71
N ASP A 452 22.98 -38.42 14.56
CA ASP A 452 22.19 -39.65 14.42
C ASP A 452 22.97 -40.87 14.92
N PHE A 453 24.23 -41.02 14.47
CA PHE A 453 25.09 -42.12 14.91
C PHE A 453 25.39 -42.06 16.41
N LYS A 454 25.71 -40.88 16.96
CA LYS A 454 26.08 -40.73 18.38
C LYS A 454 24.91 -40.88 19.34
N PHE A 455 23.74 -40.34 19.00
CA PHE A 455 22.57 -40.37 19.87
C PHE A 455 21.72 -41.64 19.71
N SER A 456 22.00 -42.50 18.71
CA SER A 456 21.33 -43.79 18.52
C SER A 456 21.37 -44.72 19.75
N LYS A 457 22.43 -44.65 20.58
CA LYS A 457 22.61 -45.48 21.79
C LYS A 457 22.36 -44.75 23.12
N GLY A 458 21.88 -43.50 23.09
CA GLY A 458 21.48 -42.73 24.29
C GLY A 458 22.50 -41.69 24.80
N ILE A 459 22.02 -40.74 25.61
CA ILE A 459 22.72 -39.49 26.01
C ILE A 459 23.96 -39.75 26.89
N HIS A 460 23.96 -40.82 27.69
CA HIS A 460 24.95 -41.03 28.75
C HIS A 460 26.32 -41.58 28.26
N HIS A 461 26.39 -42.13 27.05
CA HIS A 461 27.60 -42.80 26.55
C HIS A 461 28.50 -41.94 25.66
N ILE A 462 28.12 -40.68 25.43
CA ILE A 462 28.85 -39.80 24.50
C ILE A 462 30.00 -39.14 25.24
N LYS A 463 31.21 -39.18 24.66
CA LYS A 463 32.34 -38.33 25.06
C LYS A 463 32.50 -37.24 24.01
N LEU A 464 32.57 -35.98 24.46
CA LEU A 464 32.78 -34.83 23.59
C LEU A 464 34.26 -34.47 23.57
N GLN A 465 34.86 -34.40 22.38
CA GLN A 465 36.20 -33.86 22.21
C GLN A 465 36.15 -32.32 22.10
N TYR A 466 36.98 -31.64 22.89
CA TYR A 466 37.08 -30.19 22.90
C TYR A 466 38.43 -29.75 22.34
N ALA A 467 38.43 -28.76 21.45
CA ALA A 467 39.66 -28.04 21.10
C ALA A 467 40.24 -27.35 22.35
N ALA A 468 41.57 -27.25 22.44
CA ALA A 468 42.29 -26.74 23.62
C ALA A 468 41.75 -25.40 24.18
N ASN A 469 41.22 -24.51 23.31
CA ASN A 469 40.71 -23.19 23.68
C ASN A 469 39.17 -23.11 23.81
N THR A 470 38.44 -24.22 23.71
CA THR A 470 36.95 -24.22 23.69
C THR A 470 36.28 -24.68 25.00
N ARG A 471 37.09 -25.08 26.00
CA ARG A 471 36.62 -25.42 27.35
C ARG A 471 36.29 -24.13 28.11
N SER A 472 35.00 -23.89 28.34
CA SER A 472 34.53 -22.75 29.13
C SER A 472 34.24 -23.20 30.55
N LYS A 473 34.63 -22.41 31.54
CA LYS A 473 34.31 -22.65 32.96
C LYS A 473 32.80 -22.75 33.21
N PHE A 474 32.00 -22.11 32.36
CA PHE A 474 30.55 -22.01 32.52
C PHE A 474 29.76 -23.05 31.71
N TYR A 475 30.39 -23.72 30.76
CA TYR A 475 29.76 -24.79 29.98
C TYR A 475 30.41 -26.11 30.36
N THR A 476 29.77 -26.81 31.30
CA THR A 476 30.21 -28.16 31.71
C THR A 476 29.84 -29.18 30.63
N GLU A 477 30.52 -30.34 30.65
CA GLU A 477 30.28 -31.39 29.67
C GLU A 477 28.81 -31.87 29.64
N ASN A 478 28.14 -31.87 30.80
CA ASN A 478 26.73 -32.24 30.91
C ASN A 478 25.82 -31.20 30.24
N ILE A 479 26.14 -29.91 30.36
CA ILE A 479 25.40 -28.83 29.70
C ILE A 479 25.59 -28.94 28.19
N ASP A 480 26.82 -29.12 27.71
CA ASP A 480 27.09 -29.24 26.27
C ASP A 480 26.43 -30.47 25.65
N LYS A 481 26.40 -31.62 26.35
CA LYS A 481 25.64 -32.82 25.95
C LYS A 481 24.15 -32.55 25.83
N PHE A 482 23.58 -31.87 26.83
CA PHE A 482 22.17 -31.51 26.82
C PHE A 482 21.83 -30.58 25.66
N LEU A 483 22.64 -29.52 25.44
CA LEU A 483 22.44 -28.58 24.34
C LEU A 483 22.50 -29.27 22.97
N LEU A 484 23.45 -30.19 22.75
CA LEU A 484 23.53 -30.96 21.51
C LEU A 484 22.35 -31.92 21.32
N TYR A 485 21.89 -32.56 22.39
CA TYR A 485 20.75 -33.47 22.34
C TYR A 485 19.43 -32.72 22.05
N SER A 486 19.18 -31.61 22.74
CA SER A 486 18.01 -30.76 22.49
C SER A 486 18.04 -30.13 21.09
N TYR A 487 19.24 -29.80 20.58
CA TYR A 487 19.42 -29.36 19.20
C TYR A 487 19.13 -30.47 18.19
N TYR A 488 19.59 -31.69 18.45
CA TYR A 488 19.30 -32.86 17.62
C TYR A 488 17.79 -33.16 17.55
N ARG A 489 17.10 -33.16 18.69
CA ARG A 489 15.66 -33.43 18.76
C ARG A 489 14.82 -32.44 17.96
N ASN A 490 15.23 -31.17 17.96
CA ASN A 490 14.51 -30.08 17.32
C ASN A 490 15.18 -29.62 16.00
N PHE A 491 16.01 -30.45 15.36
CA PHE A 491 16.88 -30.04 14.24
C PHE A 491 16.15 -29.45 13.02
N ASN A 492 14.91 -29.90 12.76
CA ASN A 492 14.12 -29.48 11.60
C ASN A 492 13.22 -28.26 11.88
N ASP A 493 13.18 -27.74 13.11
CA ASP A 493 12.30 -26.63 13.47
C ASP A 493 12.92 -25.26 13.13
N SER A 494 12.11 -24.26 12.75
CA SER A 494 12.63 -22.90 12.55
C SER A 494 13.01 -22.20 13.87
N ASN A 495 12.42 -22.62 14.99
CA ASN A 495 12.57 -21.98 16.31
C ASN A 495 13.34 -22.85 17.30
N VAL A 496 14.34 -23.60 16.83
CA VAL A 496 15.12 -24.57 17.63
C VAL A 496 15.63 -23.96 18.94
N PHE A 497 16.26 -22.78 18.88
CA PHE A 497 16.95 -22.19 20.02
C PHE A 497 16.00 -21.67 21.12
N GLU A 498 14.81 -21.21 20.74
CA GLU A 498 13.76 -20.83 21.69
C GLU A 498 13.18 -22.06 22.41
N LYS A 499 13.00 -23.17 21.68
CA LYS A 499 12.58 -24.45 22.29
C LYS A 499 13.62 -24.97 23.27
N ILE A 500 14.91 -24.92 22.92
CA ILE A 500 16.00 -25.30 23.82
C ILE A 500 15.98 -24.45 25.11
N LEU A 501 15.76 -23.14 24.99
CA LEU A 501 15.63 -22.24 26.14
C LEU A 501 14.50 -22.67 27.08
N TRP A 502 13.36 -23.01 26.50
CA TRP A 502 12.21 -23.46 27.25
C TRP A 502 12.47 -24.81 27.94
N GLU A 503 13.16 -25.74 27.27
CA GLU A 503 13.58 -27.03 27.85
C GLU A 503 14.54 -26.83 29.04
N ILE A 504 15.53 -25.93 28.91
CA ILE A 504 16.48 -25.58 29.99
C ILE A 504 15.74 -25.06 31.23
N ARG A 505 14.71 -24.21 31.04
CA ARG A 505 13.94 -23.62 32.13
C ARG A 505 13.04 -24.63 32.86
N ARG A 506 12.63 -25.71 32.19
CA ARG A 506 11.73 -26.73 32.75
C ARG A 506 12.44 -27.94 33.33
N THR A 507 13.70 -28.17 32.97
CA THR A 507 14.43 -29.36 33.39
C THR A 507 15.05 -29.14 34.78
N ASP A 508 14.80 -30.08 35.70
CA ASP A 508 15.30 -30.01 37.08
C ASP A 508 16.84 -30.08 37.17
N MET A 509 17.49 -30.61 36.14
CA MET A 509 18.96 -30.73 36.05
C MET A 509 19.70 -29.39 36.17
N PHE A 510 19.08 -28.29 35.74
CA PHE A 510 19.69 -26.96 35.73
C PHE A 510 19.07 -26.03 36.75
N ASN A 511 18.35 -26.56 37.76
CA ASN A 511 17.55 -25.72 38.64
C ASN A 511 18.40 -24.67 39.40
N MET A 512 19.62 -25.06 39.79
CA MET A 512 20.58 -24.22 40.51
C MET A 512 21.61 -23.51 39.60
N ASP A 513 21.54 -23.72 38.29
CA ASP A 513 22.46 -23.10 37.33
C ASP A 513 21.85 -21.80 36.76
N TYR A 514 22.04 -20.71 37.50
CA TYR A 514 21.55 -19.39 37.10
C TYR A 514 22.25 -18.85 35.84
N TYR A 515 23.46 -19.33 35.54
CA TYR A 515 24.20 -18.87 34.37
C TYR A 515 23.52 -19.33 33.08
N ILE A 516 23.11 -20.59 32.99
CA ILE A 516 22.45 -21.09 31.76
C ILE A 516 21.00 -20.60 31.63
N LYS A 517 20.29 -20.40 32.76
CA LYS A 517 18.90 -19.90 32.78
C LYS A 517 18.76 -18.45 32.31
N THR A 518 19.81 -17.63 32.46
CA THR A 518 19.82 -16.20 32.09
C THR A 518 20.28 -15.95 30.64
N ARG A 519 20.64 -16.99 29.88
CA ARG A 519 21.08 -16.86 28.48
C ARG A 519 19.91 -16.57 27.55
N ILE A 520 20.22 -15.94 26.42
CA ILE A 520 19.29 -15.66 25.32
C ILE A 520 19.57 -16.65 24.18
N ALA A 521 18.60 -16.86 23.29
CA ALA A 521 18.70 -17.80 22.17
C ALA A 521 19.99 -17.63 21.34
N GLY A 522 20.42 -16.39 21.12
CA GLY A 522 21.66 -16.07 20.41
C GLY A 522 22.94 -16.56 21.10
N ASP A 523 22.97 -16.64 22.43
CA ASP A 523 24.13 -17.16 23.18
C ASP A 523 24.21 -18.69 23.06
N LEU A 524 23.06 -19.37 23.16
CA LEU A 524 22.98 -20.82 22.97
C LEU A 524 23.33 -21.21 21.53
N MET A 525 22.85 -20.44 20.54
CA MET A 525 23.21 -20.61 19.14
C MET A 525 24.73 -20.53 18.93
N ARG A 526 25.39 -19.52 19.52
CA ARG A 526 26.85 -19.40 19.44
C ARG A 526 27.56 -20.61 20.05
N ARG A 527 27.13 -21.09 21.22
CA ARG A 527 27.73 -22.28 21.85
C ARG A 527 27.53 -23.54 21.02
N ILE A 528 26.31 -23.79 20.54
CA ILE A 528 25.97 -24.95 19.70
C ILE A 528 26.76 -24.92 18.38
N ASN A 529 26.95 -23.75 17.78
CA ASN A 529 27.78 -23.61 16.59
C ASN A 529 29.25 -23.97 16.85
N VAL A 530 29.80 -23.63 18.02
CA VAL A 530 31.16 -24.06 18.43
C VAL A 530 31.21 -25.57 18.60
N LEU A 531 30.22 -26.17 19.27
CA LEU A 531 30.16 -27.61 19.50
C LEU A 531 30.04 -28.39 18.17
N THR A 532 29.11 -28.01 17.31
CA THR A 532 28.94 -28.63 15.98
C THR A 532 30.17 -28.45 15.07
N THR A 533 30.88 -27.31 15.18
CA THR A 533 32.15 -27.11 14.47
C THR A 533 33.26 -28.02 15.00
N ASN A 534 33.32 -28.24 16.31
CA ASN A 534 34.28 -29.17 16.90
C ASN A 534 33.99 -30.62 16.48
N LEU A 535 32.71 -31.03 16.47
CA LEU A 535 32.30 -32.35 15.97
C LEU A 535 32.80 -32.58 14.54
N LEU A 536 32.62 -31.60 13.66
CA LEU A 536 33.09 -31.70 12.27
C LEU A 536 34.62 -31.73 12.10
N LYS A 537 35.38 -31.11 13.02
CA LYS A 537 36.84 -30.98 12.91
C LYS A 537 37.61 -32.17 13.48
N TYR A 538 37.12 -32.74 14.57
CA TYR A 538 37.86 -33.74 15.35
C TYR A 538 37.26 -35.14 15.24
N GLU A 539 36.08 -35.28 14.65
CA GLU A 539 35.39 -36.56 14.59
C GLU A 539 35.03 -36.87 13.13
N SER A 540 35.84 -37.70 12.47
CA SER A 540 35.48 -38.25 11.17
C SER A 540 34.42 -39.35 11.35
N LEU A 541 33.49 -39.47 10.39
CA LEU A 541 32.49 -40.54 10.39
C LEU A 541 33.13 -41.95 10.41
N ASP A 542 34.35 -42.07 9.90
CA ASP A 542 35.07 -43.35 9.85
C ASP A 542 35.76 -43.69 11.18
N ASP A 543 36.27 -42.69 11.91
CA ASP A 543 36.80 -42.86 13.28
C ASP A 543 35.69 -43.20 14.29
N ILE A 544 34.50 -42.60 14.11
CA ILE A 544 33.32 -42.95 14.90
C ILE A 544 32.93 -44.42 14.60
N LYS A 545 32.83 -44.80 13.32
CA LYS A 545 32.47 -46.18 12.95
C LYS A 545 33.47 -47.23 13.43
N SER A 546 34.76 -46.92 13.52
CA SER A 546 35.78 -47.84 14.05
C SER A 546 35.71 -47.96 15.57
N GLU A 547 35.56 -46.83 16.30
CA GLU A 547 35.39 -46.83 17.77
C GLU A 547 34.13 -47.60 18.23
N TYR A 548 33.08 -47.63 17.38
CA TYR A 548 31.85 -48.39 17.61
C TYR A 548 31.84 -49.81 17.02
N ARG A 549 32.88 -50.23 16.28
CA ARG A 549 33.07 -51.64 15.84
C ARG A 549 33.94 -52.44 16.83
N GLU A 550 34.80 -51.77 17.59
CA GLU A 550 35.68 -52.41 18.59
C GLU A 550 35.04 -52.58 19.98
N LYS A 551 33.79 -52.12 20.18
CA LYS A 551 32.96 -52.31 21.38
C LYS A 551 31.63 -52.95 21.01
#